data_AF-A0A2V6IWP4-F1
#
_entry.id   AF-A0A2V6IWP4-F1
#
_cell.length_a   1.000
_cell.length_b   1.000
_cell.length_c   1.000
_cell.angle_alpha   90.00
_cell.angle_beta   90.00
_cell.angle_gamma   90.00
#
_symmetry.space_group_name_H-M   'P 1'
#
loop_
_entity.id
_entity.type
_entity.pdbx_description
1 polymer ?
#
loop_
_entity_poly.entity_id
_entity_poly.type
_entity_poly.pdbx_seq_one_letter_code
_entity_poly.pdbx_strand_id
1 'polypeptide(L)'
;LSKIGELKVISRTSVMPYRGKATNVRDIGKQLGVSNILEGSVRRSGNKVRVNVQLIDANSDEHIWASDYDRDITDVFAIQTDL
;
A
#
# COMPACT_ATOMS: atom_id res chain seq x y z
N LEU A 1 11.13 0.41 -2.45
CA LEU A 1 10.78 0.10 -1.05
C LEU A 1 11.66 -1.01 -0.45
N SER A 2 12.12 -1.99 -1.23
CA SER A 2 13.09 -3.02 -0.78
C SER A 2 14.56 -2.57 -0.72
N LYS A 3 14.87 -1.29 -1.05
CA LYS A 3 16.24 -0.74 -1.07
C LYS A 3 16.73 -0.21 0.28
N ILE A 4 15.88 -0.23 1.31
CA ILE A 4 16.29 0.02 2.70
C ILE A 4 16.47 -1.36 3.32
N GLY A 5 17.72 -1.76 3.60
CA GLY A 5 18.09 -3.12 4.03
C GLY A 5 17.43 -3.64 5.31
N GLU A 6 16.61 -2.83 5.97
CA GLU A 6 15.92 -3.14 7.22
C GLU A 6 14.40 -3.35 7.04
N LEU A 7 13.84 -3.05 5.87
CA LEU A 7 12.40 -3.20 5.61
C LEU A 7 12.12 -4.56 4.96
N LYS A 8 11.63 -5.50 5.76
CA LYS A 8 11.07 -6.77 5.29
C LYS A 8 9.75 -6.52 4.55
N VAL A 9 9.77 -6.63 3.22
CA VAL A 9 8.58 -6.47 2.38
C VAL A 9 8.00 -7.85 2.02
N ILE A 10 6.72 -8.05 2.33
CA ILE A 10 5.98 -9.27 1.97
C ILE A 10 5.52 -9.19 0.52
N SER A 11 5.57 -10.33 -0.19
CA SER A 11 5.21 -10.40 -1.60
C SER A 11 3.75 -10.02 -1.86
N ARG A 12 3.49 -9.41 -3.02
CA ARG A 12 2.14 -9.07 -3.48
C ARG A 12 1.21 -10.29 -3.52
N THR A 13 1.72 -11.45 -3.94
CA THR A 13 0.94 -12.68 -4.03
C THR A 13 0.45 -13.15 -2.65
N SER A 14 1.28 -12.98 -1.62
CA SER A 14 0.93 -13.36 -0.23
C SER A 14 -0.15 -12.46 0.37
N VAL A 15 -0.29 -11.21 -0.07
CA VAL A 15 -1.29 -10.26 0.43
C VAL A 15 -2.61 -10.28 -0.36
N MET A 16 -2.61 -10.79 -1.59
CA MET A 16 -3.80 -10.82 -2.45
C MET A 16 -5.06 -11.44 -1.82
N PRO A 17 -4.97 -12.53 -1.03
CA PRO A 17 -6.14 -13.14 -0.40
C PRO A 17 -6.91 -12.23 0.56
N TYR A 18 -6.30 -11.15 1.08
CA TYR A 18 -6.93 -10.21 2.00
C TYR A 18 -7.57 -9.01 1.30
N ARG A 19 -7.29 -8.81 0.01
CA ARG A 19 -7.79 -7.65 -0.76
C ARG A 19 -9.31 -7.61 -0.78
N GLY A 20 -9.89 -6.49 -0.33
CA GLY A 20 -11.33 -6.25 -0.36
C GLY A 20 -12.15 -7.08 0.64
N LYS A 21 -11.48 -7.79 1.56
CA LYS A 21 -12.16 -8.49 2.66
C LYS A 21 -12.19 -7.57 3.88
N ALA A 22 -13.30 -7.63 4.62
CA ALA A 22 -13.39 -7.03 5.96
C ALA A 22 -12.65 -7.93 6.96
N THR A 23 -11.33 -8.06 6.80
CA THR A 23 -10.45 -8.80 7.73
C THR A 23 -9.75 -7.79 8.61
N ASN A 24 -9.64 -8.09 9.90
CA ASN A 24 -8.95 -7.25 10.87
C ASN A 24 -7.47 -7.13 10.49
N VAL A 25 -6.96 -5.90 10.37
CA VAL A 25 -5.55 -5.60 10.01
C VAL A 25 -4.58 -6.30 10.97
N ARG A 26 -4.96 -6.45 12.24
CA ARG A 26 -4.15 -7.15 13.25
C ARG A 26 -3.97 -8.64 12.96
N ASP A 27 -4.99 -9.29 12.43
CA ASP A 27 -4.91 -10.71 12.07
C ASP A 27 -4.06 -10.90 10.82
N ILE A 28 -4.16 -9.97 9.85
CA ILE A 28 -3.29 -9.93 8.66
C ILE A 28 -1.83 -9.74 9.09
N GLY A 29 -1.57 -8.81 10.00
CA GLY A 29 -0.22 -8.53 10.54
C GLY A 29 0.41 -9.76 11.18
N LYS A 30 -0.35 -10.46 12.04
CA LYS A 30 0.08 -11.72 12.67
C LYS A 30 0.34 -12.83 11.64
N GLN A 31 -0.58 -13.02 10.70
CA GLN A 31 -0.47 -14.11 9.72
C GLN A 31 0.70 -13.91 8.75
N LEU A 32 1.04 -12.66 8.43
CA LEU A 32 2.15 -12.32 7.55
C LEU A 32 3.46 -12.03 8.30
N GLY A 33 3.41 -11.91 9.63
CA GLY A 33 4.56 -11.57 10.47
C GLY A 33 5.14 -10.19 10.11
N VAL A 34 4.27 -9.17 10.03
CA VAL A 34 4.62 -7.78 9.74
C VAL A 34 4.09 -6.86 10.84
N SER A 35 4.85 -5.81 11.14
CA SER A 35 4.46 -4.76 12.10
C SER A 35 3.64 -3.66 11.47
N ASN A 36 3.72 -3.48 10.15
CA ASN A 36 3.07 -2.41 9.42
C ASN A 36 2.44 -2.95 8.14
N ILE A 37 1.30 -2.38 7.77
CA ILE A 37 0.58 -2.68 6.53
C ILE A 37 0.42 -1.39 5.74
N LEU A 38 0.80 -1.44 4.46
CA LEU A 38 0.56 -0.36 3.52
C LEU A 38 -0.64 -0.73 2.65
N GLU A 39 -1.71 0.05 2.78
CA GLU A 39 -2.90 -0.08 1.96
C GLU A 39 -3.04 1.11 1.03
N GLY A 40 -3.73 0.90 -0.08
CA GLY A 40 -4.00 1.99 -0.99
C GLY A 40 -4.97 1.62 -2.08
N SER A 41 -5.50 2.65 -2.73
CA SER A 41 -6.37 2.50 -3.88
C SER A 41 -5.92 3.42 -5.00
N VAL A 42 -6.05 2.94 -6.23
CA VAL A 42 -5.84 3.72 -7.44
C VAL A 42 -7.17 3.85 -8.12
N ARG A 43 -7.61 5.08 -8.37
CA ARG A 43 -8.81 5.40 -9.13
C ARG A 43 -8.42 6.24 -10.34
N ARG A 44 -8.97 5.91 -11.50
CA ARG A 44 -8.76 6.66 -12.74
C ARG A 44 -10.09 7.25 -13.21
N SER A 45 -10.08 8.53 -13.57
CA SER A 45 -11.20 9.20 -14.24
C SER A 45 -10.67 10.03 -15.41
N GLY A 46 -10.97 9.59 -16.63
CA GLY A 46 -10.39 10.15 -17.85
C GLY A 46 -8.87 10.09 -17.82
N ASN A 47 -8.26 11.28 -17.84
CA ASN A 47 -6.82 11.46 -17.74
C ASN A 47 -6.31 11.69 -16.32
N LYS A 48 -7.15 11.72 -15.28
CA LYS A 48 -6.69 11.89 -13.90
C LYS A 48 -6.57 10.54 -13.19
N VAL A 49 -5.47 10.36 -12.48
CA VAL A 49 -5.23 9.25 -11.56
C VAL A 49 -5.15 9.81 -10.15
N ARG A 50 -5.98 9.27 -9.27
CA ARG A 50 -5.93 9.48 -7.83
C ARG A 50 -5.39 8.24 -7.16
N VAL A 51 -4.32 8.40 -6.42
CA VAL A 51 -3.73 7.36 -5.58
C VAL A 51 -3.89 7.80 -4.13
N ASN A 52 -4.58 6.98 -3.35
CA ASN A 52 -4.60 7.12 -1.89
C ASN A 52 -3.74 5.99 -1.31
N VAL A 53 -2.87 6.31 -0.36
CA VAL A 53 -2.01 5.36 0.34
C VAL A 53 -2.07 5.65 1.83
N GLN A 54 -2.17 4.61 2.65
CA GLN A 54 -2.15 4.66 4.10
C GLN A 54 -1.20 3.62 4.67
N LEU A 55 -0.49 4.00 5.72
CA LEU A 55 0.34 3.12 6.52
C LEU A 55 -0.37 2.89 7.86
N ILE A 56 -0.56 1.62 8.20
CA ILE A 56 -1.29 1.18 9.38
C ILE A 56 -0.34 0.37 10.26
N ASP A 57 -0.31 0.67 11.56
CA ASP A 57 0.33 -0.19 12.56
C ASP A 57 -0.52 -1.46 12.74
N ALA A 58 0.06 -2.61 12.44
CA ALA A 58 -0.67 -3.87 12.44
C ALA A 58 -0.87 -4.45 13.85
N ASN A 59 -0.37 -3.82 14.91
CA ASN A 59 -0.60 -4.25 16.29
C ASN A 59 -1.76 -3.47 16.91
N SER A 60 -1.83 -2.16 16.66
CA SER A 60 -2.85 -1.27 17.23
C SER A 60 -4.03 -0.97 16.30
N ASP A 61 -3.92 -1.29 15.00
CA ASP A 61 -4.89 -0.87 13.96
C ASP A 61 -4.95 0.66 13.78
N GLU A 62 -3.86 1.35 14.12
CA GLU A 62 -3.77 2.82 14.03
C GLU A 62 -3.23 3.26 12.67
N HIS A 63 -3.88 4.26 12.06
CA HIS A 63 -3.38 4.91 10.85
C HIS A 63 -2.27 5.90 11.23
N ILE A 64 -1.02 5.50 11.00
CA ILE A 64 0.14 6.33 11.39
C ILE A 64 0.57 7.31 10.30
N TRP A 65 0.14 7.09 9.05
CA TRP A 65 0.37 8.02 7.94
C TRP A 65 -0.62 7.78 6.80
N ALA A 66 -0.97 8.85 6.08
CA ALA A 66 -1.73 8.78 4.85
C ALA A 66 -1.25 9.85 3.86
N SER A 67 -1.39 9.57 2.56
CA SER A 67 -1.17 10.56 1.51
C SER A 67 -2.03 10.30 0.29
N ASP A 68 -2.41 11.40 -0.34
CA ASP A 68 -3.18 11.45 -1.57
C ASP A 68 -2.35 12.08 -2.68
N TYR A 69 -2.34 11.44 -3.85
CA TYR A 69 -1.65 11.90 -5.04
C TYR A 69 -2.63 11.97 -6.20
N ASP A 70 -2.85 13.18 -6.71
CA ASP A 70 -3.61 13.42 -7.94
C ASP A 70 -2.64 13.80 -9.06
N ARG A 71 -2.59 13.00 -10.13
CA ARG A 71 -1.71 13.20 -11.29
C ARG A 71 -2.47 13.04 -12.60
N ASP A 72 -2.03 13.72 -13.66
CA ASP A 72 -2.48 13.39 -15.01
C ASP A 72 -1.81 12.08 -15.46
N ILE A 73 -2.51 11.25 -16.20
CA ILE A 73 -2.05 9.92 -16.63
C ILE A 73 -0.91 10.02 -17.63
N THR A 74 -0.77 11.16 -18.32
CA THR A 74 0.43 11.48 -19.11
C THR A 74 1.70 11.49 -18.26
N ASP A 75 1.58 11.80 -16.96
CA ASP A 75 2.69 11.87 -16.02
C ASP A 75 2.89 10.55 -15.23
N VAL A 76 1.89 9.67 -15.19
CA VAL A 76 1.92 8.43 -14.36
C VAL A 76 2.91 7.38 -14.90
N PHE A 77 3.15 7.36 -16.22
CA PHE A 77 4.15 6.46 -16.82
C PHE A 77 5.60 6.94 -16.64
N ALA A 78 5.84 8.15 -16.14
CA ALA A 78 7.18 8.59 -15.75
C ALA A 78 7.68 7.93 -14.45
N ILE A 79 6.84 7.16 -13.74
CA ILE A 79 7.21 6.42 -12.53
C ILE A 79 7.84 5.05 -12.86
N GLN A 80 8.06 4.74 -14.14
CA GLN A 80 8.78 3.54 -14.56
C GLN A 80 10.19 3.88 -15.04
N THR A 81 11.10 4.23 -14.13
CA THR A 81 12.55 3.90 -14.11
C THR A 81 13.17 4.59 -12.90
N ASP A 82 13.20 3.87 -11.77
CA ASP A 82 14.22 3.90 -10.70
C ASP A 82 13.59 3.42 -9.40
N LEU A 83 13.38 2.11 -9.30
CA LEU A 83 13.18 1.42 -8.04
C LEU A 83 14.04 0.16 -7.97
#